data_AF-A0A9C9JPT5-F1
#
_entry.id   AF-A0A9C9JPT5-F1
#
_cell.length_a   1.000
_cell.length_b   1.000
_cell.length_c   1.000
_cell.angle_alpha   90.00
_cell.angle_beta   90.00
_cell.angle_gamma   90.00
#
_symmetry.space_group_name_H-M   'P 1'
#
loop_
_entity.id
_entity.type
_entity.pdbx_description
1 polymer ?
#
loop_
_entity_poly.entity_id
_entity_poly.type
_entity_poly.pdbx_seq_one_letter_code
_entity_poly.pdbx_strand_id
1 'polypeptide(L)'
;MVLLLDSSGNHLVAGLADPRRGVVAEAAHPAGTVASRDLSAVVEDLLEAAGCGVPDSVIAGTGPGTFIGTRMAVSFANGLAAATGCELRGVGSLAAFAA
;
A
#
# COMPACT_ATOMS: atom_id res chain seq x y z
N MET A 1 10.80 3.68 -7.53
CA MET A 1 10.26 3.46 -6.19
C MET A 1 8.85 2.91 -6.30
N VAL A 2 8.56 1.81 -5.62
CA VAL A 2 7.29 1.09 -5.68
C VAL A 2 6.65 1.12 -4.30
N LEU A 3 5.48 1.73 -4.19
CA LEU A 3 4.65 1.67 -2.99
C LEU A 3 3.74 0.44 -3.08
N LEU A 4 3.61 -0.33 -2.00
CA LEU A 4 2.69 -1.46 -1.88
C LEU A 4 1.74 -1.23 -0.71
N LEU A 5 0.46 -1.57 -0.90
CA LEU A 5 -0.59 -1.47 0.11
C LEU A 5 -1.44 -2.74 0.10
N ASP A 6 -1.59 -3.40 1.25
CA ASP A 6 -2.56 -4.48 1.43
C ASP A 6 -3.26 -4.33 2.79
N SER A 7 -4.58 -4.36 2.78
CA SER A 7 -5.40 -4.41 4.01
C SER A 7 -6.42 -5.55 3.96
N SER A 8 -6.09 -6.61 3.21
CA SER A 8 -6.97 -7.76 2.98
C SER A 8 -7.11 -8.64 4.24
N GLY A 9 -6.10 -8.65 5.11
CA GLY A 9 -6.06 -9.43 6.35
C GLY A 9 -6.41 -8.62 7.62
N ASN A 10 -5.82 -9.05 8.75
CA ASN A 10 -5.98 -8.40 10.06
C ASN A 10 -5.05 -7.19 10.27
N HIS A 11 -4.27 -6.82 9.25
CA HIS A 11 -3.38 -5.68 9.29
C HIS A 11 -3.55 -4.85 8.02
N LEU A 12 -3.39 -3.54 8.15
CA LEU A 12 -2.97 -2.67 7.06
C LEU A 12 -1.45 -2.78 6.97
N VAL A 13 -0.94 -3.17 5.82
CA VAL A 13 0.48 -3.26 5.51
C VAL A 13 0.79 -2.28 4.38
N ALA A 14 1.82 -1.47 4.58
CA ALA A 14 2.40 -0.58 3.59
C ALA A 14 3.89 -0.89 3.45
N GLY A 15 4.39 -0.91 2.23
CA GLY A 15 5.81 -1.16 1.95
C GLY A 15 6.32 -0.27 0.84
N LEU A 16 7.56 0.19 0.96
CA LEU A 16 8.24 0.92 -0.08
C LEU A 16 9.45 0.11 -0.55
N ALA A 17 9.55 -0.11 -1.85
CA ALA A 17 10.64 -0.87 -2.45
C ALA A 17 11.36 -0.07 -3.54
N ASP A 18 12.68 -0.10 -3.48
CA ASP A 18 13.55 0.34 -4.56
C ASP A 18 13.85 -0.89 -5.45
N PRO A 19 13.56 -0.83 -6.77
CA PRO A 19 13.82 -1.95 -7.68
C PRO A 19 15.28 -2.47 -7.68
N ARG A 20 16.24 -1.66 -7.24
CA ARG A 20 17.67 -2.02 -7.17
C ARG A 20 18.11 -2.47 -5.79
N ARG A 21 17.43 -2.04 -4.73
CA ARG A 21 17.86 -2.27 -3.33
C ARG A 21 16.91 -3.19 -2.55
N GLY A 22 15.74 -3.50 -3.10
CA GLY A 22 14.70 -4.24 -2.40
C GLY A 22 13.83 -3.33 -1.52
N VAL A 23 13.23 -3.90 -0.47
CA VAL A 23 12.40 -3.15 0.49
C VAL A 23 13.26 -2.15 1.25
N VAL A 24 12.84 -0.88 1.26
CA VAL A 24 13.55 0.23 1.92
C VAL A 24 12.78 0.77 3.13
N ALA A 25 11.47 0.56 3.20
CA ALA A 25 10.65 0.89 4.35
C ALA A 25 9.41 -0.01 4.40
N GLU A 26 8.91 -0.29 5.60
CA GLU A 26 7.66 -1.02 5.81
C GLU A 26 6.94 -0.49 7.05
N ALA A 27 5.61 -0.56 7.02
CA ALA A 27 4.74 -0.24 8.13
C ALA A 27 3.60 -1.26 8.18
N ALA A 28 3.25 -1.70 9.38
CA ALA A 28 2.13 -2.60 9.62
C ALA A 28 1.34 -2.12 10.83
N HIS A 29 0.03 -1.97 10.66
CA HIS A 29 -0.88 -1.55 11.70
C HIS A 29 -2.05 -2.53 11.81
N PRO A 30 -2.56 -2.84 13.01
CA PRO A 30 -3.76 -3.63 13.17
C PRO A 30 -4.92 -3.05 12.33
N ALA A 31 -5.60 -3.90 11.57
CA ALA A 31 -6.72 -3.48 10.74
C ALA A 31 -7.90 -3.03 11.61
N GLY A 32 -8.67 -2.08 11.10
CA GLY A 32 -9.83 -1.52 11.79
C GLY A 32 -10.09 -0.08 11.38
N THR A 33 -11.06 0.55 12.05
CA THR A 33 -11.48 1.92 11.75
C THR A 33 -10.35 2.94 11.86
N VAL A 34 -9.41 2.74 12.80
CA VAL A 34 -8.26 3.62 12.98
C VAL A 34 -7.32 3.53 11.78
N ALA A 35 -6.89 2.32 11.40
CA ALA A 35 -6.05 2.12 10.21
C ALA A 35 -6.67 2.69 8.93
N SER A 36 -8.00 2.67 8.80
CA SER A 36 -8.70 3.28 7.67
C SER A 36 -8.65 4.80 7.61
N ARG A 37 -8.67 5.43 8.79
CA ARG A 37 -8.58 6.88 8.93
C ARG A 37 -7.16 7.36 8.68
N ASP A 38 -6.18 6.58 9.12
CA ASP A 38 -4.79 7.00 9.20
C ASP A 38 -3.96 6.50 8.01
N LEU A 39 -4.57 5.79 7.04
CA LEU A 39 -3.88 5.24 5.87
C LEU A 39 -3.04 6.28 5.12
N SER A 40 -3.56 7.50 4.94
CA SER A 40 -2.80 8.57 4.27
C SER A 40 -1.56 8.97 5.07
N ALA A 41 -1.69 9.09 6.40
CA ALA A 41 -0.57 9.43 7.28
C ALA A 41 0.48 8.32 7.30
N VAL A 42 0.05 7.06 7.36
CA VAL A 42 0.97 5.90 7.29
C VAL A 42 1.79 5.93 5.99
N VAL A 43 1.16 6.25 4.86
CA VAL A 43 1.86 6.35 3.57
C VAL A 43 2.80 7.55 3.52
N GLU A 44 2.36 8.70 4.04
CA GLU A 44 3.18 9.91 4.13
C GLU A 44 4.43 9.68 4.99
N ASP A 45 4.26 9.16 6.20
CA ASP A 45 5.35 8.81 7.12
C ASP A 45 6.35 7.84 6.48
N LEU A 46 5.85 6.83 5.75
CA LEU A 46 6.68 5.84 5.06
C LEU A 46 7.52 6.47 3.96
N LEU A 47 6.93 7.37 3.15
CA LEU A 47 7.62 8.09 2.08
C LEU A 47 8.66 9.06 2.65
N GLU A 48 8.29 9.83 3.67
CA GLU A 48 9.18 10.77 4.36
C GLU A 48 10.37 10.06 5.01
N ALA A 49 10.13 8.96 5.74
CA ALA A 49 11.19 8.17 6.38
C ALA A 49 12.18 7.59 5.35
N ALA A 50 11.71 7.28 4.15
CA ALA A 50 12.54 6.82 3.04
C ALA A 50 13.19 7.96 2.23
N GLY A 51 12.93 9.23 2.58
CA GLY A 51 13.40 10.40 1.82
C GLY A 51 12.85 10.41 0.38
N CYS A 52 11.68 9.82 0.16
CA CYS A 52 11.07 9.64 -1.14
C CYS A 52 9.91 10.63 -1.33
N GLY A 53 9.83 11.22 -2.52
CA GLY A 53 8.65 11.96 -2.95
C GLY A 53 7.56 11.03 -3.47
N VAL A 54 6.86 11.48 -4.51
CA VAL A 54 5.86 10.68 -5.22
C VAL A 54 6.48 9.37 -5.75
N PRO A 55 5.88 8.18 -5.47
CA PRO A 55 6.38 6.93 -6.00
C PRO A 55 6.12 6.80 -7.51
N ASP A 56 6.96 6.04 -8.21
CA ASP A 56 6.79 5.79 -9.66
C ASP A 56 5.59 4.88 -9.93
N SER A 57 5.28 4.00 -8.98
CA SER A 57 4.16 3.07 -9.07
C SER A 57 3.59 2.73 -7.69
N VAL A 58 2.29 2.42 -7.65
CA VAL A 58 1.59 1.89 -6.50
C VAL A 58 0.97 0.53 -6.82
N ILE A 59 1.14 -0.42 -5.90
CA ILE A 59 0.58 -1.77 -5.96
C ILE A 59 -0.45 -1.91 -4.84
N ALA A 60 -1.67 -2.33 -5.18
CA ALA A 60 -2.71 -2.64 -4.20
C ALA A 60 -3.02 -4.14 -4.17
N GLY A 61 -3.14 -4.67 -2.96
CA GLY A 61 -3.73 -5.98 -2.70
C GLY A 61 -5.21 -5.99 -3.10
N THR A 62 -5.58 -6.86 -4.02
CA THR A 62 -6.95 -6.96 -4.56
C THR A 62 -7.80 -8.04 -3.89
N GLY A 63 -7.27 -8.65 -2.83
CA GLY A 63 -7.92 -9.74 -2.11
C GLY A 63 -7.67 -11.12 -2.73
N PRO A 64 -8.37 -12.17 -2.27
CA PRO A 64 -9.48 -12.13 -1.31
C PRO A 64 -9.06 -11.67 0.09
N GLY A 65 -10.01 -11.10 0.82
CA GLY A 65 -9.79 -10.56 2.17
C GLY A 65 -11.03 -9.85 2.71
N THR A 66 -10.86 -9.03 3.74
CA THR A 66 -11.98 -8.26 4.31
C THR A 66 -12.59 -7.32 3.27
N PHE A 67 -13.92 -7.20 3.26
CA PHE A 67 -14.65 -6.36 2.31
C PHE A 67 -14.24 -4.88 2.42
N ILE A 68 -14.10 -4.39 3.65
CA ILE A 68 -13.74 -3.00 3.93
C ILE A 68 -12.26 -2.77 3.63
N GLY A 69 -11.37 -3.62 4.15
CA GLY A 69 -9.93 -3.44 4.01
C GLY A 69 -9.43 -3.54 2.56
N THR A 70 -9.94 -4.51 1.80
CA THR A 70 -9.58 -4.65 0.38
C THR A 70 -9.99 -3.41 -0.42
N ARG A 71 -11.22 -2.91 -0.22
CA ARG A 71 -11.69 -1.71 -0.92
C ARG A 71 -10.90 -0.47 -0.53
N MET A 72 -10.55 -0.35 0.74
CA MET A 72 -9.78 0.78 1.24
C MET A 72 -8.40 0.87 0.58
N ALA A 73 -7.64 -0.24 0.54
CA ALA A 73 -6.33 -0.27 -0.12
C ALA A 73 -6.45 0.05 -1.62
N VAL A 74 -7.42 -0.56 -2.31
CA VAL A 74 -7.67 -0.30 -3.73
C VAL A 74 -8.10 1.14 -3.99
N SER A 75 -9.02 1.70 -3.20
CA SER A 75 -9.51 3.07 -3.34
C SER A 75 -8.40 4.09 -3.11
N PHE A 76 -7.57 3.88 -2.09
CA PHE A 76 -6.42 4.75 -1.83
C PHE A 76 -5.43 4.73 -2.99
N ALA A 77 -5.05 3.54 -3.46
CA ALA A 77 -4.12 3.40 -4.58
C ALA A 77 -4.66 4.05 -5.87
N ASN A 78 -5.95 3.93 -6.15
CA ASN A 78 -6.60 4.64 -7.25
C ASN A 78 -6.54 6.17 -7.07
N GLY A 79 -6.83 6.67 -5.87
CA GLY A 79 -6.75 8.11 -5.58
C GLY A 79 -5.34 8.66 -5.74
N LEU A 80 -4.34 7.94 -5.23
CA LEU A 80 -2.93 8.31 -5.37
C LEU A 80 -2.51 8.33 -6.85
N ALA A 81 -2.81 7.27 -7.60
CA ALA A 81 -2.48 7.20 -9.02
C ALA A 81 -3.17 8.30 -9.84
N ALA A 82 -4.45 8.59 -9.55
CA ALA A 82 -5.17 9.67 -10.20
C ALA A 82 -4.58 11.05 -9.88
N ALA A 83 -4.12 11.27 -8.64
CA ALA A 83 -3.55 12.55 -8.22
C ALA A 83 -2.13 12.78 -8.73
N THR A 84 -1.35 11.71 -8.91
CA THR A 84 0.10 11.80 -9.19
C THR A 84 0.50 11.36 -10.59
N GLY A 85 -0.37 10.61 -11.28
CA GLY A 85 -0.05 9.98 -12.56
C GLY A 85 0.86 8.75 -12.45
N CYS A 86 1.13 8.24 -11.24
CA CYS A 86 1.95 7.05 -11.04
C CYS A 86 1.26 5.78 -11.58
N GLU A 87 2.06 4.77 -11.92
CA GLU A 87 1.51 3.51 -12.42
C GLU A 87 0.76 2.74 -11.32
N LEU A 88 -0.48 2.31 -11.58
CA LEU A 88 -1.26 1.49 -10.65
C LEU A 88 -1.28 0.03 -11.09
N ARG A 89 -1.00 -0.89 -10.17
CA ARG A 89 -1.14 -2.33 -10.38
C ARG A 89 -1.91 -3.00 -9.23
N GLY A 90 -2.68 -4.03 -9.56
CA GLY A 90 -3.36 -4.87 -8.59
C GLY A 90 -2.68 -6.24 -8.50
N VAL A 91 -2.48 -6.74 -7.28
CA VAL A 91 -1.97 -8.09 -7.03
C VAL A 91 -2.95 -8.83 -6.12
N GLY A 92 -3.33 -10.05 -6.49
CA GLY A 92 -4.18 -10.88 -5.64
C GLY A 92 -3.45 -11.25 -4.36
N SER A 93 -4.06 -11.03 -3.19
CA SER A 93 -3.40 -11.17 -1.89
C SER A 93 -2.90 -12.60 -1.65
N LEU A 94 -3.62 -13.64 -2.10
CA LEU A 94 -3.13 -15.02 -2.03
C LEU A 94 -1.93 -15.28 -2.94
N ALA A 95 -1.87 -14.63 -4.11
CA ALA A 95 -0.70 -14.73 -4.98
C ALA A 95 0.51 -14.03 -4.36
N ALA A 96 0.28 -12.89 -3.67
CA ALA A 96 1.33 -12.20 -2.92
C ALA A 96 1.86 -13.06 -1.75
N PHE A 97 1.00 -13.80 -1.04
CA PHE A 97 1.42 -14.72 0.03
C PHE A 97 2.23 -15.93 -0.47
N ALA A 98 2.09 -16.31 -1.74
CA ALA A 98 2.75 -17.48 -2.31
C ALA A 98 4.08 -17.16 -3.03
N ALA A 99 4.39 -15.87 -3.22
CA ALA A 99 5.60 -15.39 -3.90
C ALA A 99 6.80 -15.37 -2.95
#